data_AF-A0A920U252-F1
#
_entry.id   AF-A0A920U252-F1
#
_cell.length_a   1.000
_cell.length_b   1.000
_cell.length_c   1.000
_cell.angle_alpha   90.00
_cell.angle_beta   90.00
_cell.angle_gamma   90.00
#
_symmetry.space_group_name_H-M   'P 1'
#
loop_
_entity.id
_entity.type
_entity.pdbx_description
1 polymer ?
#
loop_
_entity_poly.entity_id
_entity_poly.type
_entity_poly.pdbx_seq_one_letter_code
_entity_poly.pdbx_strand_id
1 'polypeptide(L)'
;MGGAATGEDVVYVGPGPSSGPDARAAVCLERTKSPPFGVCGGEAGAPASIALKLPDGSVRKLLTKGGSTRPAGSQILLEVPGAGGYGDADERDLEATAQDLLDGYISC
;
A
#
# COMPACT_ATOMS: atom_id res chain seq x y z
N MET A 1 -9.31 -16.94 4.74
CA MET A 1 -8.95 -15.50 4.56
C MET A 1 -8.72 -15.27 3.07
N GLY A 2 -9.80 -15.05 2.32
CA GLY A 2 -9.78 -14.76 0.88
C GLY A 2 -10.18 -13.32 0.67
N GLY A 3 -9.27 -12.54 0.08
CA GLY A 3 -9.37 -11.10 -0.03
C GLY A 3 -8.12 -10.47 0.55
N ALA A 4 -7.17 -10.16 -0.31
CA ALA A 4 -6.05 -9.32 0.05
C ALA A 4 -6.64 -8.01 0.58
N ALA A 5 -6.50 -7.74 1.88
CA ALA A 5 -6.81 -6.45 2.46
C ALA A 5 -6.12 -5.42 1.56
N THR A 6 -6.92 -4.64 0.82
CA THR A 6 -6.42 -3.56 -0.01
C THR A 6 -5.66 -2.66 0.92
N GLY A 7 -4.33 -2.61 0.76
CA GLY A 7 -3.48 -1.82 1.63
C GLY A 7 -4.08 -0.42 1.71
N GLU A 8 -4.42 0.02 2.92
CA GLU A 8 -4.92 1.37 3.12
C GLU A 8 -3.93 2.33 2.45
N ASP A 9 -4.44 3.24 1.61
CA ASP A 9 -3.65 4.31 1.00
C ASP A 9 -3.08 5.17 2.14
N VAL A 10 -1.86 4.86 2.58
CA VAL A 10 -1.17 5.71 3.54
C VAL A 10 -0.61 6.91 2.77
N VAL A 11 -1.39 7.98 2.70
CA VAL A 11 -0.92 9.28 2.22
C VAL A 11 -0.04 9.89 3.30
N TYR A 12 1.27 9.70 3.19
CA TYR A 12 2.23 10.43 4.02
C TYR A 12 2.37 11.87 3.49
N VAL A 13 1.94 12.84 4.29
CA VAL A 13 2.05 14.29 4.02
C VAL A 13 3.26 14.87 4.77
N GLY A 14 4.19 15.50 4.03
CA GLY A 14 5.09 16.49 4.63
C GLY A 14 6.17 17.07 3.69
N PRO A 15 6.59 18.35 3.83
CA PRO A 15 5.92 19.50 4.44
C PRO A 15 5.52 20.60 3.42
N GLY A 16 4.44 21.29 3.74
CA GLY A 16 4.24 22.70 3.40
C GLY A 16 3.39 23.02 2.16
N PRO A 17 2.76 24.22 2.14
CA PRO A 17 2.14 24.76 0.93
C PRO A 17 3.15 24.77 -0.24
N SER A 18 2.68 24.92 -1.48
CA SER A 18 3.52 24.92 -2.70
C SER A 18 4.71 25.89 -2.69
N SER A 19 4.80 26.78 -1.70
CA SER A 19 5.87 27.75 -1.47
C SER A 19 6.87 27.39 -0.35
N GLY A 20 6.84 26.16 0.19
CA GLY A 20 7.79 25.69 1.21
C GLY A 20 9.17 25.30 0.65
N PRO A 21 10.16 24.97 1.49
CA PRO A 21 11.43 24.41 1.03
C PRO A 21 11.28 22.93 0.62
N ASP A 22 12.14 22.50 -0.29
CA ASP A 22 12.28 21.08 -0.64
C ASP A 22 12.71 20.25 0.58
N ALA A 23 12.24 19.01 0.63
CA ALA A 23 12.52 18.08 1.73
C ALA A 23 13.35 16.89 1.26
N ARG A 24 14.27 16.40 2.10
CA ARG A 24 15.01 15.17 1.82
C ARG A 24 14.41 14.01 2.62
N ALA A 25 14.05 12.93 1.93
CA ALA A 25 13.47 11.74 2.55
C ALA A 25 14.19 10.49 2.08
N ALA A 26 14.32 9.51 2.97
CA ALA A 26 14.82 8.18 2.65
C ALA A 26 13.69 7.16 2.76
N VAL A 27 13.69 6.19 1.84
CA VAL A 27 12.70 5.12 1.79
C VAL A 27 13.40 3.79 2.02
N CYS A 28 12.76 2.96 2.84
CA CYS A 28 13.13 1.57 3.05
C CYS A 28 11.86 0.71 2.98
N LEU A 29 11.39 0.42 1.76
CA LEU A 29 10.16 -0.32 1.53
C LEU A 29 10.45 -1.73 1.02
N GLU A 30 9.85 -2.71 1.69
CA GLU A 30 9.93 -4.13 1.35
C GLU A 30 8.63 -4.64 0.72
N ARG A 31 8.65 -5.89 0.24
CA ARG A 31 7.49 -6.57 -0.36
C ARG A 31 6.92 -5.91 -1.63
N THR A 32 7.76 -5.19 -2.37
CA THR A 32 7.39 -4.52 -3.63
C THR A 32 7.56 -5.41 -4.87
N LYS A 33 8.44 -6.41 -4.79
CA LYS A 33 8.66 -7.43 -5.84
C LYS A 33 8.12 -8.80 -5.46
N SER A 34 8.30 -9.18 -4.21
CA SER A 34 7.83 -10.45 -3.66
C SER A 34 6.76 -10.13 -2.62
N PRO A 35 5.47 -10.31 -2.92
CA PRO A 35 4.38 -10.02 -1.98
C PRO A 35 4.33 -11.05 -0.85
N PRO A 36 3.83 -10.72 0.36
CA PRO A 36 3.66 -11.69 1.45
C PRO A 36 2.99 -12.98 0.97
N PHE A 37 3.62 -14.12 1.23
CA PHE A 37 3.11 -15.41 0.75
C PHE A 37 1.99 -15.89 1.66
N GLY A 38 1.00 -16.57 1.10
CA GLY A 38 0.01 -17.29 1.88
C GLY A 38 0.52 -18.66 2.33
N VAL A 39 -0.17 -19.23 3.31
CA VAL A 39 0.19 -20.51 3.93
C VAL A 39 -1.02 -21.44 3.97
N CYS A 40 -0.77 -22.74 4.01
CA CYS A 40 -1.83 -23.77 4.10
C CYS A 40 -2.90 -23.64 2.99
N GLY A 41 -2.50 -23.29 1.77
CA GLY A 41 -3.43 -23.08 0.65
C GLY A 41 -3.88 -21.63 0.46
N GLY A 42 -3.54 -20.72 1.39
CA GLY A 42 -3.86 -19.31 1.27
C GLY A 42 -3.10 -18.61 0.15
N GLU A 43 -3.73 -17.57 -0.40
CA GLU A 43 -3.16 -16.75 -1.48
C GLU A 43 -2.12 -15.73 -0.98
N ALA A 44 -1.30 -15.22 -1.89
CA ALA A 44 -0.39 -14.14 -1.58
C ALA A 44 -1.14 -12.81 -1.33
N GLY A 45 -0.62 -11.99 -0.43
CA GLY A 45 -1.12 -10.64 -0.20
C GLY A 45 -0.78 -9.67 -1.33
N ALA A 46 -1.31 -8.44 -1.25
CA ALA A 46 -0.94 -7.39 -2.19
C ALA A 46 0.53 -6.95 -1.98
N PRO A 47 1.29 -6.67 -3.06
CA PRO A 47 2.62 -6.08 -2.93
C PRO A 47 2.54 -4.63 -2.45
N ALA A 48 3.61 -4.14 -1.84
CA ALA A 48 3.75 -2.74 -1.51
C ALA A 48 4.05 -1.90 -2.76
N SER A 49 3.65 -0.63 -2.76
CA SER A 49 3.99 0.30 -3.84
C SER A 49 4.30 1.70 -3.31
N ILE A 50 5.11 2.46 -4.03
CA ILE A 50 5.45 3.84 -3.64
C ILE A 50 5.65 4.75 -4.86
N ALA A 51 5.01 5.91 -4.81
CA ALA A 51 5.08 6.93 -5.85
C ALA A 51 5.16 8.34 -5.27
N LEU A 52 5.60 9.28 -6.10
CA LEU A 52 5.59 10.71 -5.81
C LEU A 52 4.57 11.37 -6.73
N LYS A 53 3.60 12.04 -6.14
CA LYS A 53 2.70 12.97 -6.82
C LYS A 53 3.25 14.38 -6.69
N LEU A 54 3.51 15.04 -7.82
CA LEU A 54 3.99 16.41 -7.86
C LEU A 54 2.83 17.42 -7.75
N PRO A 55 3.12 18.71 -7.46
CA PRO A 55 2.09 19.75 -7.38
C PRO A 55 1.26 19.94 -8.65
N ASP A 56 1.84 19.64 -9.82
CA ASP A 56 1.14 19.66 -11.12
C ASP A 56 0.20 18.46 -11.35
N GLY A 57 0.13 17.55 -10.37
CA GLY A 57 -0.69 16.34 -10.42
C GLY A 57 -0.01 15.14 -11.08
N SER A 58 1.17 15.30 -11.69
CA SER A 58 1.91 14.19 -12.29
C SER A 58 2.39 13.19 -11.23
N VAL A 59 2.35 11.90 -11.57
CA VAL A 59 2.73 10.81 -10.67
C VAL A 59 3.88 10.02 -11.27
N ARG A 60 4.91 9.76 -10.47
CA ARG A 60 6.03 8.91 -10.87
C ARG A 60 6.40 7.91 -9.77
N LYS A 61 6.78 6.70 -10.17
CA LYS A 61 7.29 5.68 -9.24
C LYS A 61 8.57 6.16 -8.57
N LEU A 62 8.75 5.77 -7.32
CA LEU A 62 9.95 6.04 -6.55
C LEU A 62 10.79 4.78 -6.40
N LEU A 63 12.08 4.99 -6.12
CA LEU A 63 12.93 3.92 -5.63
C LEU A 63 12.42 3.45 -4.27
N THR A 64 12.39 2.14 -4.09
CA THR A 64 11.93 1.49 -2.85
C THR A 64 13.02 1.45 -1.78
N LYS A 65 14.26 1.80 -2.14
CA LYS A 65 15.43 1.90 -1.27
C LYS A 65 16.25 3.15 -1.61
N GLY A 66 16.61 3.93 -0.60
CA GLY A 66 17.54 5.06 -0.73
C GLY A 66 16.90 6.43 -0.48
N GLY A 67 17.74 7.47 -0.57
CA GLY A 67 17.37 8.86 -0.30
C GLY A 67 17.12 9.69 -1.56
N SER A 68 16.14 10.60 -1.51
CA SER A 68 15.86 11.55 -2.58
C SER A 68 15.33 12.89 -2.03
N THR A 69 15.57 13.96 -2.78
CA THR A 69 14.92 15.26 -2.55
C THR A 69 13.52 15.26 -3.15
N ARG A 70 12.57 15.83 -2.42
CA ARG A 70 11.16 15.95 -2.77
C ARG A 70 10.82 17.43 -2.90
N PRO A 71 10.30 17.85 -4.07
CA PRO A 71 9.84 19.22 -4.24
C PRO A 71 8.79 19.60 -3.21
N ALA A 72 8.80 20.86 -2.79
CA ALA A 72 7.74 21.41 -1.94
C ALA A 72 6.34 21.16 -2.54
N GLY A 73 5.37 20.86 -1.67
CA GLY A 73 3.99 20.55 -2.08
C GLY A 73 3.78 19.20 -2.77
N SER A 74 4.82 18.37 -2.93
CA SER A 74 4.67 17.00 -3.43
C SER A 74 4.14 16.04 -2.35
N GLN A 75 3.50 14.95 -2.77
CA GLN A 75 2.91 13.94 -1.89
C GLN A 75 3.54 12.57 -2.15
N ILE A 76 3.80 11.82 -1.07
CA ILE A 76 4.20 10.42 -1.17
C ILE A 76 2.93 9.57 -1.14
N LEU A 77 2.70 8.83 -2.21
CA LEU A 77 1.66 7.83 -2.27
C LEU A 77 2.30 6.49 -1.89
N LEU A 78 1.93 5.93 -0.75
CA LEU A 78 2.46 4.68 -0.25
C LEU A 78 1.31 3.69 -0.07
N GLU A 79 1.36 2.60 -0.81
CA GLU A 79 0.50 1.43 -0.60
C GLU A 79 1.28 0.43 0.25
N VAL A 80 0.80 0.21 1.46
CA VAL A 80 1.38 -0.76 2.41
C VAL A 80 1.05 -2.17 1.93
N PRO A 81 1.97 -3.15 2.04
CA PRO A 81 1.67 -4.50 1.59
C PRO A 81 0.55 -5.12 2.43
N GLY A 82 -0.31 -5.91 1.78
CA GLY A 82 -1.30 -6.74 2.46
C GLY A 82 -0.64 -7.93 3.16
N ALA A 83 -1.40 -8.67 3.98
CA ALA A 83 -0.94 -9.93 4.54
C ALA A 83 -1.13 -11.10 3.57
N GLY A 84 -0.35 -12.17 3.73
CA GLY A 84 -0.62 -13.45 3.07
C GLY A 84 -1.80 -14.17 3.73
N GLY A 85 -2.59 -14.86 2.93
CA GLY A 85 -3.76 -15.62 3.40
C GLY A 85 -3.38 -16.90 4.15
N TYR A 86 -4.36 -17.43 4.88
CA TYR A 86 -4.30 -18.74 5.52
C TYR A 86 -5.50 -19.58 5.07
N GLY A 87 -5.25 -20.83 4.70
CA GLY A 87 -6.30 -21.79 4.32
C GLY A 87 -6.91 -21.52 2.95
N ASP A 88 -7.78 -22.42 2.51
CA ASP A 88 -8.63 -22.18 1.35
C ASP A 88 -9.62 -21.03 1.65
N ALA A 89 -9.87 -20.16 0.66
CA ALA A 89 -10.84 -19.09 0.79
C ALA A 89 -12.28 -19.63 0.89
N ASP A 90 -12.57 -20.73 0.18
CA ASP A 90 -13.91 -21.33 0.10
C ASP A 90 -14.31 -22.05 1.40
N GLU A 91 -13.33 -22.39 2.25
CA GLU A 91 -13.56 -22.97 3.57
C GLU A 91 -13.83 -21.91 4.66
N ARG A 92 -13.80 -20.62 4.31
CA ARG A 92 -14.07 -19.54 5.26
C ARG A 92 -15.55 -19.53 5.64
N ASP A 93 -15.81 -19.27 6.93
CA ASP A 93 -17.15 -19.04 7.43
C ASP A 93 -17.87 -17.92 6.66
N LEU A 94 -19.10 -18.20 6.24
CA LEU A 94 -19.88 -17.31 5.37
C LEU A 94 -20.32 -16.03 6.11
N GLU A 95 -20.60 -16.11 7.41
CA GLU A 95 -20.98 -14.94 8.21
C GLU A 95 -19.78 -14.00 8.36
N ALA A 96 -18.61 -14.56 8.67
CA ALA A 96 -17.36 -13.78 8.70
C ALA A 96 -17.04 -13.13 7.34
N THR A 97 -17.36 -13.82 6.23
CA THR A 97 -17.15 -13.30 4.87
C THR A 97 -18.13 -12.17 4.54
N ALA A 98 -19.40 -12.31 4.93
CA ALA A 98 -20.40 -11.26 4.80
C ALA A 98 -20.02 -10.02 5.61
N GLN A 99 -19.49 -10.21 6.82
CA GLN A 99 -19.01 -9.10 7.64
C GLN A 99 -17.79 -8.40 7.01
N ASP A 100 -16.82 -9.14 6.46
CA ASP A 100 -15.68 -8.55 5.75
C ASP A 100 -16.12 -7.69 4.54
N LEU A 101 -17.18 -8.09 3.83
CA LEU A 101 -17.78 -7.30 2.74
C LEU A 101 -18.45 -6.01 3.26
N LEU A 102 -19.18 -6.10 4.37
CA LEU A 102 -19.82 -4.95 5.01
C LEU A 102 -18.79 -3.96 5.56
N ASP A 103 -17.69 -4.47 6.10
CA ASP A 103 -16.58 -3.67 6.63
C ASP A 103 -15.68 -3.12 5.51
N GLY A 104 -15.88 -3.59 4.27
CA GLY A 104 -15.12 -3.15 3.09
C GLY A 104 -13.69 -3.68 3.03
N TYR A 105 -13.38 -4.74 3.79
CA TYR A 105 -12.07 -5.41 3.73
C TYR A 105 -11.89 -6.21 2.45
N ILE A 106 -12.98 -6.67 1.86
CA ILE A 106 -13.03 -7.41 0.60
C ILE A 106 -14.14 -6.83 -0.28
N SER A 107 -14.01 -7.00 -1.60
CA SER A 107 -14.99 -6.53 -2.59
C SER A 107 -15.53 -7.69 -3.42
N CYS A 108 -16.74 -7.53 -3.96
CA CYS A 108 -17.36 -8.48 -4.88
C CYS A 108 -16.80 -8.42 -6.31
#